data_AF-W2SP36-F1
#
_entry.id   AF-W2SP36-F1
#
_cell.length_a   1.000
_cell.length_b   1.000
_cell.length_c   1.000
_cell.angle_alpha   90.00
_cell.angle_beta   90.00
_cell.angle_gamma   90.00
#
_symmetry.space_group_name_H-M   'P 1'
#
loop_
_entity.id
_entity.type
_entity.pdbx_description
1 polymer ?
#
loop_
_entity_poly.entity_id
_entity_poly.type
_entity_poly.pdbx_seq_one_letter_code
_entity_poly.pdbx_strand_id
1 'polypeptide(L)'
;MMPLPPFLQTARREAQREFFEILGDMELTIAQQKEEVQKWAEKYGFSEKLQDFNEKMEKMNSEAKENATILIAELPAAMEKGSALMANKNQTILELHSAVKTLYAENPKLYRVLMFIIGQFMPSHDLYGTPLAKEDVITSRIQTLTSTDFSELKIDLASSEIETECGTLNREAAIDSDTLDYKRHVNPIKLSK
;
A
#
# COMPACT_ATOMS: atom_id res chain seq x y z
N MET A 1 12.59 12.76 -14.89
CA MET A 1 11.36 13.39 -15.43
C MET A 1 10.18 12.49 -15.09
N MET A 2 9.17 13.01 -14.41
CA MET A 2 7.92 12.28 -14.18
C MET A 2 7.18 12.15 -15.52
N PRO A 3 6.71 10.96 -15.93
CA PRO A 3 5.97 10.80 -17.18
C PRO A 3 4.68 11.61 -17.16
N LEU A 4 4.33 12.21 -18.31
CA LEU A 4 3.14 13.06 -18.44
C LEU A 4 1.86 12.20 -18.26
N PRO A 5 0.93 12.59 -17.36
CA PRO A 5 -0.35 11.91 -17.21
C PRO A 5 -1.06 11.72 -18.56
N PRO A 6 -1.65 10.54 -18.83
CA PRO A 6 -2.22 10.24 -20.15
C PRO A 6 -3.24 11.28 -20.66
N PHE A 7 -4.09 11.81 -19.78
CA PHE A 7 -5.09 12.81 -20.16
C PHE A 7 -4.47 14.15 -20.60
N LEU A 8 -3.29 14.49 -20.08
CA LEU A 8 -2.56 15.72 -20.41
C LEU A 8 -1.79 15.66 -21.71
N GLN A 9 -1.54 14.47 -22.27
CA GLN A 9 -0.82 14.34 -23.55
C GLN A 9 -1.56 15.03 -24.71
N THR A 10 -2.89 15.08 -24.63
CA THR A 10 -3.74 15.74 -25.63
C THR A 10 -3.96 17.24 -25.38
N ALA A 11 -3.50 17.76 -24.23
CA ALA A 11 -3.66 19.17 -23.86
C ALA A 11 -2.67 20.07 -24.60
N ARG A 12 -3.05 21.33 -24.83
CA ARG A 12 -2.12 22.35 -25.35
C ARG A 12 -1.00 22.60 -24.32
N ARG A 13 0.18 23.02 -24.80
CA ARG A 13 1.35 23.31 -23.93
C ARG A 13 1.04 24.30 -22.81
N GLU A 14 0.18 25.28 -23.05
CA GLU A 14 -0.26 26.24 -22.04
C GLU A 14 -1.07 25.55 -20.93
N ALA A 15 -2.07 24.75 -21.29
CA ALA A 15 -2.87 23.99 -20.33
C ALA A 15 -2.00 22.99 -19.53
N GLN A 16 -1.03 22.33 -20.18
CA GLN A 16 -0.07 21.47 -19.49
C GLN A 16 0.78 22.24 -18.47
N ARG A 17 1.21 23.46 -18.82
CA ARG A 17 2.01 24.31 -17.94
C ARG A 17 1.20 24.75 -16.72
N GLU A 18 0.01 25.29 -16.93
CA GLU A 18 -0.88 25.72 -15.82
C GLU A 18 -1.17 24.57 -14.86
N PHE A 19 -1.40 23.36 -15.39
CA PHE A 19 -1.59 22.18 -14.55
C PHE A 19 -0.39 21.90 -13.64
N PHE A 20 0.84 21.95 -14.17
CA PHE A 20 2.04 21.73 -13.36
C PHE A 20 2.38 22.91 -12.44
N GLU A 21 1.99 24.13 -12.78
CA GLU A 21 2.09 25.28 -11.89
C GLU A 21 1.21 25.09 -10.66
N ILE A 22 -0.04 24.63 -10.83
CA ILE A 22 -0.94 24.29 -9.72
C ILE A 22 -0.37 23.16 -8.86
N LEU A 23 0.17 22.10 -9.47
CA LEU A 23 0.76 20.98 -8.73
C LEU A 23 2.08 21.33 -8.02
N GLY A 24 2.81 22.31 -8.54
CA GLY A 24 4.08 22.77 -8.00
C GLY A 24 3.94 23.85 -6.92
N ASP A 25 2.74 24.39 -6.75
CA ASP A 25 2.46 25.38 -5.72
C ASP A 25 2.54 24.74 -4.32
N MET A 26 3.56 25.16 -3.56
CA MET A 26 3.83 24.67 -2.21
C MET A 26 3.00 25.38 -1.13
N GLU A 27 2.27 26.44 -1.48
CA GLU A 27 1.40 27.18 -0.56
C GLU A 27 -0.02 26.60 -0.51
N LEU A 28 -0.43 25.87 -1.55
CA LEU A 28 -1.74 25.21 -1.59
C LEU A 28 -1.77 23.95 -0.72
N THR A 29 -2.84 23.81 0.07
CA THR A 29 -3.18 22.51 0.65
C THR A 29 -3.56 21.52 -0.45
N ILE A 30 -3.47 20.22 -0.16
CA ILE A 30 -3.87 19.17 -1.12
C ILE A 30 -5.33 19.33 -1.56
N ALA A 31 -6.21 19.77 -0.66
CA ALA A 31 -7.62 20.02 -0.98
C ALA A 31 -7.78 21.21 -1.94
N GLN A 32 -7.13 22.34 -1.65
CA GLN A 32 -7.14 23.50 -2.54
C GLN A 32 -6.51 23.18 -3.90
N GLN A 33 -5.43 22.41 -3.92
CA GLN A 33 -4.81 21.96 -5.17
C GLN A 33 -5.78 21.12 -6.01
N LYS A 34 -6.56 20.22 -5.39
CA LYS A 34 -7.61 19.46 -6.09
C LYS A 34 -8.70 20.39 -6.66
N GLU A 35 -9.13 21.39 -5.91
CA GLU A 35 -10.12 22.37 -6.39
C GLU A 35 -9.58 23.21 -7.56
N GLU A 36 -8.34 23.69 -7.49
CA GLU A 36 -7.71 24.44 -8.58
C GLU A 36 -7.52 23.58 -9.83
N VAL A 37 -7.14 22.30 -9.67
CA VAL A 37 -7.07 21.35 -10.80
C VAL A 37 -8.45 21.10 -11.40
N GLN A 38 -9.51 21.06 -10.59
CA GLN A 38 -10.89 20.93 -11.08
C GLN A 38 -11.31 22.16 -11.89
N LYS A 39 -11.04 23.38 -11.39
CA LYS A 39 -11.29 24.63 -12.13
C LYS A 39 -10.50 24.69 -13.44
N TRP A 40 -9.24 24.26 -13.42
CA TRP A 40 -8.40 24.11 -14.61
C TRP A 40 -9.04 23.14 -15.62
N ALA A 41 -9.56 22.00 -15.15
CA ALA A 41 -10.18 21.01 -16.02
C ALA A 41 -11.47 21.55 -16.67
N GLU A 42 -12.29 22.30 -15.94
CA GLU A 42 -13.47 22.98 -16.47
C GLU A 42 -13.10 24.04 -17.52
N LYS A 43 -12.08 24.85 -17.24
CA LYS A 43 -11.55 25.88 -18.15
C LYS A 43 -11.12 25.31 -19.51
N TYR A 44 -10.54 24.11 -19.52
CA TYR A 44 -9.98 23.49 -20.73
C TYR A 44 -10.77 22.30 -21.29
N GLY A 45 -11.91 21.96 -20.69
CA GLY A 45 -12.75 20.84 -21.12
C GLY A 45 -12.15 19.45 -20.85
N PHE A 46 -11.39 19.31 -19.74
CA PHE A 46 -10.79 18.06 -19.29
C PHE A 46 -11.53 17.40 -18.12
N SER A 47 -12.65 17.94 -17.65
CA SER A 47 -13.36 17.46 -16.44
C SER A 47 -13.64 15.96 -16.46
N GLU A 48 -14.19 15.42 -17.55
CA GLU A 48 -14.47 13.97 -17.69
C GLU A 48 -13.18 13.14 -17.64
N LYS A 49 -12.14 13.54 -18.39
CA LYS A 49 -10.86 12.84 -18.41
C LYS A 49 -10.13 12.90 -17.07
N LEU A 50 -10.27 13.99 -16.33
CA LEU A 50 -9.72 14.15 -15.00
C LEU A 50 -10.46 13.26 -14.00
N GLN A 51 -11.78 13.20 -14.09
CA GLN A 51 -12.61 12.33 -13.26
C GLN A 51 -12.23 10.84 -13.49
N ASP A 52 -12.21 10.39 -14.74
CA ASP A 52 -11.81 9.01 -15.10
C ASP A 52 -10.41 8.67 -14.56
N PHE A 53 -9.48 9.63 -14.67
CA PHE A 53 -8.14 9.46 -14.15
C PHE A 53 -8.13 9.34 -12.63
N ASN A 54 -8.86 10.21 -11.92
CA ASN A 54 -8.96 10.18 -10.46
C ASN A 54 -9.58 8.88 -9.96
N GLU A 55 -10.68 8.42 -10.56
CA GLU A 55 -11.33 7.16 -10.20
C GLU A 55 -10.39 5.96 -10.41
N LYS A 56 -9.65 5.94 -11.53
CA LYS A 56 -8.64 4.91 -11.79
C LYS A 56 -7.51 4.93 -10.76
N MET A 57 -7.05 6.12 -10.36
CA MET A 57 -6.01 6.27 -9.35
C MET A 57 -6.47 5.83 -7.96
N GLU A 58 -7.70 6.19 -7.56
CA GLU A 58 -8.30 5.75 -6.30
C GLU A 58 -8.45 4.22 -6.24
N LYS A 59 -8.92 3.62 -7.33
CA LYS A 59 -8.99 2.16 -7.45
C LYS A 59 -7.61 1.52 -7.34
N MET A 60 -6.61 2.02 -8.08
CA MET A 60 -5.25 1.49 -8.05
C MET A 60 -4.62 1.63 -6.66
N ASN A 61 -4.84 2.76 -5.97
CA ASN A 61 -4.37 2.97 -4.60
C ASN A 61 -5.04 2.01 -3.61
N SER A 62 -6.35 1.79 -3.75
CA SER A 62 -7.10 0.86 -2.91
C SER A 62 -6.59 -0.58 -3.09
N GLU A 63 -6.44 -1.03 -4.33
CA GLU A 63 -5.87 -2.35 -4.66
C GLU A 63 -4.42 -2.48 -4.16
N ALA A 64 -3.60 -1.43 -4.31
CA ALA A 64 -2.23 -1.43 -3.81
C ALA A 64 -2.18 -1.55 -2.28
N LYS A 65 -3.05 -0.82 -1.57
CA LYS A 65 -3.17 -0.88 -0.11
C LYS A 65 -3.61 -2.26 0.38
N GLU A 66 -4.59 -2.86 -0.27
CA GLU A 66 -5.04 -4.23 0.05
C GLU A 66 -3.92 -5.25 -0.16
N ASN A 67 -3.28 -5.22 -1.33
CA ASN A 67 -2.15 -6.11 -1.65
C ASN A 67 -0.97 -5.93 -0.68
N ALA A 68 -0.66 -4.69 -0.29
CA ALA A 68 0.39 -4.41 0.69
C ALA A 68 0.01 -4.96 2.07
N THR A 69 -1.26 -4.85 2.48
CA THR A 69 -1.75 -5.38 3.76
C THR A 69 -1.60 -6.89 3.82
N ILE A 70 -1.92 -7.60 2.73
CA ILE A 70 -1.73 -9.06 2.62
C ILE A 70 -0.24 -9.40 2.77
N LEU A 71 0.65 -8.71 2.04
CA LEU A 71 2.09 -8.97 2.12
C LEU A 71 2.66 -8.71 3.52
N ILE A 72 2.19 -7.65 4.21
CA ILE A 72 2.61 -7.36 5.59
C ILE A 72 2.18 -8.48 6.53
N ALA A 73 0.99 -9.07 6.35
CA ALA A 73 0.52 -10.18 7.16
C ALA A 73 1.31 -11.48 6.92
N GLU A 74 1.77 -11.71 5.69
CA GLU A 74 2.59 -12.90 5.32
C GLU A 74 4.08 -12.75 5.71
N LEU A 75 4.55 -11.51 5.87
CA LEU A 75 5.96 -11.19 6.04
C LEU A 75 6.62 -11.86 7.27
N PRO A 76 6.02 -11.91 8.47
CA PRO A 76 6.63 -12.59 9.61
C PRO A 76 6.92 -14.07 9.34
N ALA A 77 5.98 -14.78 8.73
CA ALA A 77 6.17 -16.20 8.40
C ALA A 77 7.26 -16.39 7.33
N ALA A 78 7.33 -15.50 6.34
CA ALA A 78 8.39 -15.52 5.33
C ALA A 78 9.78 -15.22 5.93
N MET A 79 9.87 -14.31 6.92
CA MET A 79 11.10 -14.03 7.66
C MET A 79 11.59 -15.27 8.42
N GLU A 80 10.71 -15.97 9.11
CA GLU A 80 11.05 -17.22 9.81
C GLU A 80 11.55 -18.30 8.85
N LYS A 81 10.82 -18.51 7.73
CA LYS A 81 11.22 -19.47 6.69
C LYS A 81 12.58 -19.12 6.08
N GLY A 82 12.81 -17.86 5.72
CA GLY A 82 14.08 -17.38 5.17
C GLY A 82 15.24 -17.53 6.16
N SER A 83 15.02 -17.20 7.44
CA SER A 83 16.02 -17.34 8.50
C SER A 83 16.38 -18.80 8.75
N ALA A 84 15.39 -19.70 8.79
CA ALA A 84 15.62 -21.14 8.93
C ALA A 84 16.44 -21.72 7.77
N LEU A 85 16.19 -21.27 6.54
CA LEU A 85 17.00 -21.66 5.38
C LEU A 85 18.45 -21.22 5.53
N MET A 86 18.72 -19.98 5.96
CA MET A 86 20.09 -19.50 6.12
C MET A 86 20.80 -20.12 7.33
N ALA A 87 20.07 -20.46 8.39
CA ALA A 87 20.63 -21.05 9.61
C ALA A 87 20.98 -22.54 9.45
N ASN A 88 20.42 -23.24 8.45
CA ASN A 88 20.71 -24.64 8.20
C ASN A 88 22.13 -24.83 7.61
N LYS A 89 23.09 -25.09 8.48
CA LYS A 89 24.50 -25.32 8.11
C LYS A 89 24.78 -26.73 7.56
N ASN A 90 23.78 -27.61 7.57
CA ASN A 90 23.93 -29.00 7.12
C ASN A 90 23.61 -29.17 5.62
N GLN A 91 23.19 -28.10 4.93
CA GLN A 91 22.96 -28.11 3.49
C GLN A 91 24.22 -27.69 2.71
N THR A 92 24.34 -28.19 1.49
CA THR A 92 25.30 -27.71 0.49
C THR A 92 24.87 -26.36 -0.09
N ILE A 93 25.82 -25.62 -0.69
CA ILE A 93 25.53 -24.34 -1.36
C ILE A 93 24.49 -24.51 -2.48
N LEU A 94 24.53 -25.65 -3.20
CA LEU A 94 23.57 -25.95 -4.27
C LEU A 94 22.15 -26.16 -3.72
N GLU A 95 22.02 -26.84 -2.58
CA GLU A 95 20.73 -27.06 -1.91
C GLU A 95 20.15 -25.74 -1.39
N LEU A 96 20.98 -24.89 -0.77
CA LEU A 96 20.57 -23.55 -0.35
C LEU A 96 20.06 -22.72 -1.53
N HIS A 97 20.81 -22.68 -2.64
CA HIS A 97 20.41 -21.95 -3.83
C HIS A 97 19.08 -22.48 -4.40
N SER A 98 18.88 -23.81 -4.40
CA SER A 98 17.62 -24.41 -4.81
C SER A 98 16.46 -24.00 -3.88
N ALA A 99 16.67 -24.03 -2.56
CA ALA A 99 15.65 -23.66 -1.59
C ALA A 99 15.25 -22.16 -1.69
N VAL A 100 16.23 -21.28 -1.89
CA VAL A 100 16.00 -19.85 -2.14
C VAL A 100 15.24 -19.64 -3.45
N LYS A 101 15.57 -20.38 -4.51
CA LYS A 101 14.85 -20.32 -5.79
C LYS A 101 13.39 -20.77 -5.62
N THR A 102 13.13 -21.79 -4.82
CA THR A 102 11.75 -22.22 -4.49
C THR A 102 10.99 -21.13 -3.74
N LEU A 103 11.60 -20.52 -2.72
CA LEU A 103 10.98 -19.41 -1.98
C LEU A 103 10.64 -18.22 -2.88
N TYR A 104 11.53 -17.87 -3.82
CA TYR A 104 11.25 -16.85 -4.82
C TYR A 104 10.08 -17.23 -5.74
N ALA A 105 10.01 -18.49 -6.17
CA ALA A 105 8.96 -18.97 -7.07
C ALA A 105 7.56 -19.00 -6.42
N GLU A 106 7.47 -19.24 -5.12
CA GLU A 106 6.21 -19.25 -4.37
C GLU A 106 5.52 -17.87 -4.36
N ASN A 107 6.26 -16.82 -4.00
CA ASN A 107 5.74 -15.45 -4.02
C ASN A 107 6.87 -14.45 -4.32
N PRO A 108 7.08 -14.11 -5.62
CA PRO A 108 8.17 -13.22 -6.02
C PRO A 108 8.10 -11.82 -5.40
N LYS A 109 6.90 -11.29 -5.13
CA LYS A 109 6.73 -9.96 -4.51
C LYS A 109 7.14 -10.00 -3.04
N LEU A 110 6.64 -10.98 -2.29
CA LEU A 110 7.00 -11.19 -0.89
C LEU A 110 8.49 -11.41 -0.71
N TYR A 111 9.12 -12.22 -1.56
CA TYR A 111 10.57 -12.43 -1.55
C TYR A 111 11.36 -11.14 -1.75
N ARG A 112 10.96 -10.28 -2.71
CA ARG A 112 11.63 -8.99 -2.94
C ARG A 112 11.53 -8.07 -1.74
N VAL A 113 10.36 -8.00 -1.10
CA VAL A 113 10.15 -7.21 0.12
C VAL A 113 11.00 -7.77 1.27
N LEU A 114 10.98 -9.09 1.46
CA LEU A 114 11.81 -9.77 2.46
C LEU A 114 13.30 -9.45 2.28
N MET A 115 13.83 -9.58 1.06
CA MET A 115 15.23 -9.28 0.76
C MET A 115 15.56 -7.79 0.91
N PHE A 116 14.62 -6.90 0.57
CA PHE A 116 14.78 -5.47 0.79
C PHE A 116 14.93 -5.16 2.29
N ILE A 117 14.06 -5.74 3.13
CA ILE A 117 14.08 -5.54 4.59
C ILE A 117 15.37 -6.10 5.19
N ILE A 118 15.72 -7.34 4.88
CA ILE A 118 16.98 -7.96 5.34
C ILE A 118 18.18 -7.11 4.92
N GLY A 119 18.18 -6.61 3.67
CA GLY A 119 19.22 -5.74 3.14
C GLY A 119 19.38 -4.41 3.86
N GLN A 120 18.37 -3.92 4.59
CA GLN A 120 18.51 -2.71 5.42
C GLN A 120 19.36 -2.95 6.68
N PHE A 121 19.44 -4.20 7.15
CA PHE A 121 20.09 -4.55 8.43
C PHE A 121 21.35 -5.40 8.25
N MET A 122 21.54 -5.99 7.08
CA MET A 122 22.77 -6.73 6.77
C MET A 122 23.91 -5.75 6.45
N PRO A 123 25.14 -6.02 6.94
CA PRO A 123 26.31 -5.30 6.45
C PRO A 123 26.36 -5.45 4.93
N SER A 124 26.66 -4.36 4.21
CA SER A 124 26.94 -4.48 2.79
C SER A 124 28.18 -5.38 2.66
N HIS A 125 28.00 -6.60 2.16
CA HIS A 125 29.12 -7.47 1.84
C HIS A 125 29.52 -7.25 0.38
N ASP A 126 30.81 -7.33 0.08
CA ASP A 126 31.24 -7.55 -1.30
C ASP A 126 30.90 -8.98 -1.76
N LEU A 127 31.18 -9.28 -3.04
CA LEU A 127 30.95 -10.61 -3.65
C LEU A 127 31.65 -11.77 -2.91
N TYR A 128 32.53 -11.49 -1.94
CA TYR A 128 33.29 -12.46 -1.16
C TYR A 128 32.86 -12.55 0.31
N GLY A 129 31.76 -11.89 0.69
CA GLY A 129 31.26 -11.96 2.07
C GLY A 129 32.07 -11.12 3.06
N THR A 130 32.97 -10.26 2.58
CA THR A 130 33.74 -9.34 3.44
C THR A 130 32.85 -8.16 3.82
N PRO A 131 32.63 -7.87 5.11
CA PRO A 131 31.85 -6.72 5.53
C PRO A 131 32.52 -5.44 5.04
N LEU A 132 31.82 -4.65 4.23
CA LEU A 132 32.24 -3.28 3.91
C LEU A 132 32.01 -2.48 5.19
N ALA A 133 33.09 -2.14 5.88
CA ALA A 133 33.06 -1.39 7.13
C ALA A 133 32.20 -0.12 6.98
N LYS A 134 30.98 -0.18 7.54
CA LYS A 134 30.18 0.98 7.89
C LYS A 134 29.81 0.79 9.35
N GLU A 135 30.60 1.43 10.19
CA GLU A 135 30.59 1.37 11.65
C GLU A 135 29.19 1.68 12.24
N ASP A 136 28.70 0.76 13.08
CA ASP A 136 28.14 0.97 14.43
C ASP A 136 27.11 2.06 14.75
N VAL A 137 26.32 2.56 13.78
CA VAL A 137 25.24 3.53 14.09
C VAL A 137 23.84 2.88 14.21
N ILE A 138 23.59 1.78 13.52
CA ILE A 138 22.22 1.19 13.47
C ILE A 138 21.96 0.26 14.66
N THR A 139 22.96 -0.52 15.08
CA THR A 139 22.82 -1.48 16.19
C THR A 139 22.55 -0.79 17.53
N SER A 140 23.14 0.40 17.76
CA SER A 140 22.90 1.18 18.99
C SER A 140 21.47 1.75 19.08
N ARG A 141 20.84 2.02 17.93
CA ARG A 141 19.51 2.63 17.84
C ARG A 141 18.36 1.63 18.02
N ILE A 142 18.58 0.35 17.68
CA ILE A 142 17.60 -0.72 17.93
C ILE A 142 17.64 -1.13 19.41
N GLN A 143 18.82 -1.24 20.04
CA GLN A 143 18.93 -1.55 21.48
C GLN A 143 18.25 -0.49 22.37
N THR A 144 18.29 0.78 21.99
CA THR A 144 17.61 1.86 22.71
C THR A 144 16.08 1.82 22.55
N LEU A 145 15.58 1.41 21.38
CA LEU A 145 14.13 1.26 21.13
C LEU A 145 13.52 0.03 21.81
N THR A 146 14.28 -1.07 21.95
CA THR A 146 13.81 -2.29 22.65
C THR A 146 13.90 -2.20 24.17
N SER A 147 14.62 -1.21 24.72
CA SER A 147 14.72 -0.96 26.16
C SER A 147 13.71 0.06 26.67
N THR A 148 12.97 0.72 25.78
CA THR A 148 11.87 1.61 26.18
C THR A 148 10.63 0.73 26.37
N ASP A 149 10.20 0.59 27.62
CA ASP A 149 9.01 -0.16 27.98
C ASP A 149 7.79 0.44 27.24
N PHE A 150 7.27 -0.31 26.26
CA PHE A 150 6.08 0.08 25.47
C PHE A 150 4.83 0.28 26.35
N SER A 151 4.90 -0.07 27.64
CA SER A 151 3.86 0.14 28.65
C SER A 151 3.62 1.61 29.02
N GLU A 152 4.58 2.52 28.77
CA GLU A 152 4.45 3.93 29.17
C GLU A 152 3.92 4.86 28.07
N LEU A 153 3.64 4.35 26.86
CA LEU A 153 2.92 5.12 25.84
C LEU A 153 1.42 5.17 26.16
N LYS A 154 1.06 5.98 27.17
CA LYS A 154 -0.29 6.54 27.25
C LYS A 154 -0.47 7.53 26.11
N ILE A 155 -0.95 7.04 24.98
CA ILE A 155 -1.59 7.90 23.98
C ILE A 155 -2.93 8.28 24.60
N ASP A 156 -2.99 9.46 25.22
CA ASP A 156 -4.26 10.10 25.56
C ASP A 156 -4.98 10.40 24.25
N LEU A 157 -5.89 9.51 23.88
CA LEU A 157 -6.82 9.71 22.78
C LEU A 157 -7.83 10.77 23.24
N ALA A 158 -7.44 12.04 23.14
CA ALA A 158 -8.38 13.14 23.19
C ALA A 158 -9.28 13.03 21.94
N SER A 159 -10.49 12.56 22.16
CA SER A 159 -11.60 12.67 21.23
C SER A 159 -11.79 14.14 20.81
N SER A 160 -11.40 14.48 19.59
CA SER A 160 -11.99 15.63 18.88
C SER A 160 -12.32 15.21 17.45
N GLU A 161 -13.58 14.86 17.26
CA GLU A 161 -14.42 15.16 16.10
C GLU A 161 -13.72 15.16 14.73
N ILE A 162 -13.74 14.00 14.07
CA ILE A 162 -13.86 13.97 12.61
C ILE A 162 -15.35 13.86 12.33
N GLU A 163 -16.00 15.00 12.19
CA GLU A 163 -17.32 15.08 11.59
C GLU A 163 -17.24 14.60 10.14
N THR A 164 -18.16 13.68 9.87
CA THR A 164 -18.49 13.11 8.58
C THR A 164 -19.00 14.20 7.65
N GLU A 165 -18.25 14.56 6.61
CA GLU A 165 -18.82 15.33 5.50
C GLU A 165 -18.23 14.93 4.15
N CYS A 166 -18.77 13.85 3.58
CA CYS A 166 -18.88 13.70 2.13
C CYS A 166 -20.04 12.74 1.81
N GLY A 167 -21.19 13.29 1.41
CA GLY A 167 -22.27 12.51 0.78
C GLY A 167 -23.70 12.83 1.21
N THR A 168 -24.15 14.09 1.14
CA THR A 168 -25.58 14.43 1.17
C THR A 168 -26.12 14.67 -0.24
N LEU A 169 -26.48 13.59 -0.93
CA LEU A 169 -27.63 13.59 -1.83
C LEU A 169 -28.31 12.22 -1.73
N ASN A 170 -29.35 12.15 -0.90
CA ASN A 170 -30.55 11.32 -1.10
C ASN A 170 -31.56 11.57 0.04
N ARG A 171 -32.40 12.59 -0.13
CA ARG A 171 -33.84 12.52 0.20
C ARG A 171 -34.50 12.11 -1.13
N GLU A 172 -35.39 11.15 -1.27
CA GLU A 172 -36.53 10.68 -0.47
C GLU A 172 -36.95 9.33 -1.06
N ALA A 173 -37.21 8.33 -0.21
CA ALA A 173 -38.19 7.28 -0.51
C ALA A 173 -38.52 6.57 0.80
N ALA A 174 -39.55 7.08 1.47
CA ALA A 174 -40.26 6.38 2.52
C ALA A 174 -41.02 5.21 1.91
N ILE A 175 -40.74 3.97 2.31
CA ILE A 175 -41.71 2.86 2.30
C ILE A 175 -41.50 2.02 3.56
N ASP A 176 -42.39 2.28 4.50
CA ASP A 176 -43.03 1.43 5.49
C ASP A 176 -42.57 -0.04 5.58
N SER A 177 -42.06 -0.42 6.76
CA SER A 177 -41.76 -1.79 7.13
C SER A 177 -42.96 -2.41 7.82
N ASP A 178 -43.85 -3.02 7.06
CA ASP A 178 -44.81 -3.97 7.60
C ASP A 178 -45.04 -5.10 6.60
N THR A 179 -45.20 -6.33 7.11
CA THR A 179 -45.50 -7.59 6.39
C THR A 179 -44.41 -8.14 5.43
N LEU A 180 -43.93 -9.39 5.45
CA LEU A 180 -44.42 -10.67 5.99
C LEU A 180 -43.28 -11.69 6.15
N ASP A 181 -43.40 -12.46 7.25
CA ASP A 181 -43.11 -13.89 7.41
C ASP A 181 -43.09 -14.70 6.09
N TYR A 182 -42.02 -15.46 5.80
CA TYR A 182 -42.21 -16.85 5.37
C TYR A 182 -41.00 -17.75 5.68
N LYS A 183 -41.31 -18.75 6.49
CA LYS A 183 -40.55 -19.93 6.93
C LYS A 183 -39.73 -20.68 5.86
N ARG A 184 -38.63 -21.27 6.37
CA ARG A 184 -38.06 -22.62 6.11
C ARG A 184 -38.62 -23.35 4.89
N HIS A 185 -37.72 -23.88 4.05
CA HIS A 185 -37.64 -25.33 3.78
C HIS A 185 -36.22 -25.73 3.33
N VAL A 186 -35.65 -26.67 4.09
CA VAL A 186 -34.43 -27.42 3.82
C VAL A 186 -34.80 -28.64 2.96
N ASN A 187 -34.01 -28.96 1.93
CA ASN A 187 -33.72 -30.36 1.55
C ASN A 187 -32.55 -30.46 0.54
N PRO A 188 -31.86 -31.62 0.46
CA PRO A 188 -30.43 -31.70 0.20
C PRO A 188 -30.10 -32.26 -1.19
N ILE A 189 -28.86 -32.00 -1.60
CA ILE A 189 -28.22 -32.48 -2.84
C ILE A 189 -28.06 -34.00 -2.78
N LYS A 190 -28.65 -34.71 -3.76
CA LYS A 190 -28.36 -36.13 -4.03
C LYS A 190 -27.11 -36.24 -4.89
N LEU A 191 -26.10 -36.97 -4.41
CA LEU A 191 -25.06 -37.57 -5.25
C LEU A 191 -25.64 -38.77 -6.02
N SER A 192 -25.42 -38.83 -7.32
CA SER A 192 -25.53 -40.06 -8.11
C SER A 192 -24.13 -40.56 -8.48
N LYS A 193 -23.97 -41.88 -8.34
CA LYS A 193 -22.79 -42.70 -8.65
C LYS A 193 -22.42 -42.69 -10.13
#